data_AF-A0A5B9D7T6-F1
#
_entry.id   AF-A0A5B9D7T6-F1
#
_cell.length_a   1.000
_cell.length_b   1.000
_cell.length_c   1.000
_cell.angle_alpha   90.00
_cell.angle_beta   90.00
_cell.angle_gamma   90.00
#
_symmetry.space_group_name_H-M   'P 1'
#
loop_
_entity.id
_entity.type
_entity.pdbx_description
1 polymer ?
#
loop_
_entity_poly.entity_id
_entity_poly.type
_entity_poly.pdbx_seq_one_letter_code
_entity_poly.pdbx_strand_id
1 'polypeptide(L)'
;MEWDSIDQLRLNDELGTITIELITAIAALSVIIIIIYLKIHYPKLTRKGFNEMIIGFGVFAAHFIFDLLDTWVTKKINGETALAYSVFDMLDAIFAFIGLFIIGFAFYRIALYGIKIWEGK
;
A
#
# COMPACT_ATOMS: atom_id res chain seq x y z
N MET A 1 -24.84 -19.97 -25.97
CA MET A 1 -25.22 -18.59 -25.63
C MET A 1 -25.06 -18.26 -24.14
N GLU A 2 -24.65 -19.21 -23.27
CA GLU A 2 -24.32 -18.92 -21.85
C GLU A 2 -22.85 -18.54 -21.60
N TRP A 3 -21.92 -19.02 -22.43
CA TRP A 3 -20.48 -18.78 -22.27
C TRP A 3 -20.12 -17.28 -22.32
N ASP A 4 -20.70 -16.53 -23.26
CA ASP A 4 -20.46 -15.08 -23.37
C ASP A 4 -20.87 -14.30 -22.12
N SER A 5 -21.89 -14.78 -21.37
CA SER A 5 -22.36 -14.11 -20.14
C SER A 5 -21.44 -14.33 -18.94
N ILE A 6 -20.84 -15.53 -18.84
CA ILE A 6 -19.90 -15.88 -17.76
C ILE A 6 -18.56 -15.18 -18.00
N ASP A 7 -18.10 -15.12 -19.25
CA ASP A 7 -16.86 -14.45 -19.60
C ASP A 7 -16.97 -12.92 -19.42
N GLN A 8 -18.13 -12.31 -19.72
CA GLN A 8 -18.39 -10.89 -19.42
C GLN A 8 -18.46 -10.59 -17.92
N LEU A 9 -19.04 -11.48 -17.11
CA LEU A 9 -19.08 -11.32 -15.65
C LEU A 9 -17.66 -11.35 -15.05
N ARG A 10 -16.81 -12.28 -15.51
CA ARG A 10 -15.39 -12.35 -15.10
C ARG A 10 -14.61 -11.09 -15.48
N LEU A 11 -14.78 -10.61 -16.71
CA LEU A 11 -14.12 -9.40 -17.19
C LEU A 11 -14.52 -8.16 -16.38
N ASN A 12 -15.80 -8.03 -16.03
CA ASN A 12 -16.28 -6.92 -15.20
C ASN A 12 -15.73 -6.97 -13.77
N ASP A 13 -15.56 -8.16 -13.20
CA ASP A 13 -15.00 -8.36 -11.85
C ASP A 13 -13.49 -8.03 -11.80
N GLU A 14 -12.73 -8.46 -12.80
CA GLU A 14 -11.31 -8.14 -12.94
C GLU A 14 -11.09 -6.63 -13.16
N LEU A 15 -11.88 -5.99 -14.03
CA LEU A 15 -11.82 -4.54 -14.25
C LEU A 15 -12.20 -3.74 -13.00
N GLY A 16 -13.18 -4.22 -12.24
CA GLY A 16 -13.58 -3.63 -10.96
C GLY A 16 -12.45 -3.69 -9.94
N THR A 17 -11.79 -4.85 -9.83
CA THR A 17 -10.65 -5.09 -8.94
C THR A 17 -9.49 -4.16 -9.28
N ILE A 18 -9.05 -4.13 -10.54
CA ILE A 18 -7.98 -3.22 -11.01
C ILE A 18 -8.32 -1.75 -10.70
N THR A 19 -9.58 -1.34 -10.87
CA THR A 19 -10.00 0.04 -10.61
C THR A 19 -9.87 0.41 -9.13
N ILE A 20 -10.31 -0.48 -8.24
CA ILE A 20 -10.21 -0.27 -6.79
C ILE A 20 -8.74 -0.22 -6.37
N GLU A 21 -7.93 -1.17 -6.82
CA GLU A 21 -6.50 -1.22 -6.52
C GLU A 21 -5.79 0.06 -6.96
N LEU A 22 -6.08 0.54 -8.17
CA LEU A 22 -5.51 1.78 -8.71
C LEU A 22 -5.91 3.02 -7.89
N ILE A 23 -7.20 3.14 -7.52
CA ILE A 23 -7.67 4.25 -6.67
C ILE A 23 -6.96 4.21 -5.32
N THR A 24 -6.79 3.01 -4.75
CA THR A 24 -6.14 2.83 -3.45
C THR A 24 -4.65 3.17 -3.52
N ALA A 25 -3.97 2.80 -4.61
CA ALA A 25 -2.59 3.17 -4.89
C ALA A 25 -2.42 4.70 -5.02
N ILE A 26 -3.30 5.37 -5.76
CA ILE A 26 -3.31 6.83 -5.90
C ILE A 26 -3.52 7.50 -4.54
N ALA A 27 -4.46 6.99 -3.75
CA ALA A 27 -4.71 7.50 -2.40
C ALA A 27 -3.47 7.37 -1.51
N ALA A 28 -2.79 6.22 -1.53
CA ALA A 28 -1.55 6.01 -0.77
C ALA A 28 -0.42 6.96 -1.22
N LEU A 29 -0.25 7.16 -2.53
CA LEU A 29 0.71 8.12 -3.07
C LEU A 29 0.39 9.56 -2.65
N SER A 30 -0.89 9.94 -2.61
CA SER A 30 -1.32 11.27 -2.15
C SER A 30 -0.94 11.53 -0.69
N VAL A 31 -1.02 10.50 0.17
CA VAL A 31 -0.60 10.59 1.57
C VAL A 31 0.91 10.87 1.66
N ILE A 32 1.74 10.21 0.84
CA ILE A 32 3.19 10.48 0.79
C ILE A 32 3.45 11.94 0.41
N ILE A 33 2.76 12.46 -0.60
CA ILE A 33 2.88 13.86 -1.04
C ILE A 33 2.54 14.82 0.11
N ILE A 34 1.44 14.58 0.83
CA ILE A 34 1.04 15.39 1.99
C ILE A 34 2.11 15.35 3.08
N ILE A 35 2.66 14.16 3.40
CA ILE A 35 3.69 14.02 4.43
C ILE A 35 4.97 14.77 4.04
N ILE A 36 5.39 14.67 2.77
CA ILE A 36 6.55 15.41 2.26
C ILE A 36 6.29 16.92 2.33
N TYR A 37 5.10 17.38 1.92
CA TYR A 37 4.70 18.78 2.00
C TYR A 37 4.79 19.30 3.44
N LEU A 38 4.21 18.55 4.40
CA LEU A 38 4.25 18.89 5.83
C LEU A 38 5.68 18.95 6.36
N LYS A 39 6.54 18.02 5.93
CA LYS A 39 7.94 17.98 6.35
C LYS A 39 8.73 19.20 5.87
N ILE A 40 8.43 19.70 4.67
CA ILE A 40 9.06 20.89 4.11
C ILE A 40 8.58 22.16 4.82
N HIS A 41 7.27 22.29 5.06
CA HIS A 41 6.68 23.53 5.58
C HIS A 41 6.69 23.63 7.10
N TYR A 42 6.67 22.50 7.82
CA TYR A 42 6.59 22.44 9.27
C TYR A 42 7.71 21.59 9.91
N PRO A 43 8.99 21.88 9.63
CA PRO A 43 10.12 21.03 10.05
C PRO A 43 10.24 20.84 11.57
N LYS A 44 9.72 21.79 12.36
CA LYS A 44 9.69 21.69 13.84
C LYS A 44 8.71 20.62 14.33
N LEU A 45 7.55 20.50 13.67
CA LEU A 45 6.52 19.50 13.98
C LEU A 45 6.92 18.12 13.45
N THR A 46 7.57 18.06 12.29
CA THR A 46 7.93 16.82 11.61
C THR A 46 9.32 16.30 11.95
N ARG A 47 9.89 16.71 13.09
CA ARG A 47 11.29 16.43 13.44
C ARG A 47 11.57 14.96 13.77
N LYS A 48 10.56 14.23 14.24
CA LYS A 48 10.67 12.83 14.69
C LYS A 48 9.60 11.97 14.03
N GLY A 49 9.94 10.75 13.62
CA GLY A 49 9.03 9.77 13.04
C GLY A 49 8.59 10.04 11.60
N PHE A 50 8.67 11.27 11.09
CA PHE A 50 8.23 11.58 9.72
C PHE A 50 9.09 10.93 8.62
N ASN A 51 10.40 10.71 8.85
CA ASN A 51 11.23 9.99 7.88
C ASN A 51 10.78 8.54 7.76
N GLU A 52 10.55 7.91 8.91
CA GLU A 52 10.02 6.56 9.01
C GLU A 52 8.63 6.49 8.40
N MET A 53 7.80 7.51 8.58
CA MET A 53 6.47 7.59 7.97
C MET A 53 6.57 7.62 6.44
N ILE A 54 7.45 8.44 5.87
CA ILE A 54 7.69 8.48 4.41
C ILE A 54 8.17 7.12 3.90
N ILE A 55 9.14 6.50 4.58
CA ILE A 55 9.67 5.18 4.19
C ILE A 55 8.58 4.12 4.30
N GLY A 56 7.83 4.10 5.41
CA GLY A 56 6.77 3.13 5.67
C GLY A 56 5.64 3.23 4.65
N PHE A 57 5.17 4.44 4.34
CA PHE A 57 4.20 4.64 3.27
C PHE A 57 4.77 4.31 1.88
N GLY A 58 6.06 4.54 1.64
CA GLY A 58 6.71 4.14 0.38
C GLY A 58 6.79 2.62 0.21
N VAL A 59 7.17 1.90 1.27
CA VAL A 59 7.18 0.42 1.29
C VAL A 59 5.77 -0.13 1.18
N PHE A 60 4.81 0.46 1.91
CA PHE A 60 3.41 0.12 1.79
C PHE A 60 2.94 0.34 0.35
N ALA A 61 3.19 1.51 -0.26
CA ALA A 61 2.74 1.77 -1.62
C ALA A 61 3.27 0.77 -2.67
N ALA A 62 4.42 0.12 -2.42
CA ALA A 62 4.93 -0.93 -3.29
C ALA A 62 4.08 -2.21 -3.26
N HIS A 63 3.30 -2.47 -2.19
CA HIS A 63 2.39 -3.60 -2.12
C HIS A 63 1.34 -3.53 -3.25
N PHE A 64 0.80 -2.34 -3.56
CA PHE A 64 -0.14 -2.15 -4.68
C PHE A 64 0.44 -2.52 -6.04
N ILE A 65 1.76 -2.47 -6.22
CA ILE A 65 2.39 -2.91 -7.46
C ILE A 65 2.30 -4.43 -7.56
N PHE A 66 2.52 -5.15 -6.47
CA PHE A 66 2.45 -6.61 -6.45
C PHE A 66 1.02 -7.12 -6.55
N ASP A 67 0.09 -6.44 -5.90
CA ASP A 67 -1.37 -6.66 -6.00
C ASP A 67 -1.85 -6.53 -7.47
N LEU A 68 -1.52 -5.41 -8.12
CA LEU A 68 -1.82 -5.21 -9.56
C LEU A 68 -1.17 -6.27 -10.46
N LEU A 69 0.07 -6.68 -10.15
CA LEU A 69 0.79 -7.71 -10.92
C LEU A 69 0.16 -9.09 -10.74
N ASP A 70 -0.34 -9.43 -9.55
CA ASP A 70 -1.01 -10.71 -9.32
C ASP A 70 -2.39 -10.74 -10.01
N THR A 71 -3.11 -9.62 -10.02
CA THR A 71 -4.40 -9.47 -10.74
C THR A 71 -4.20 -9.60 -12.26
N TRP A 72 -3.05 -9.14 -12.79
CA TRP A 72 -2.73 -9.27 -14.22
C TRP A 72 -2.20 -10.65 -14.61
N VAL A 73 -1.63 -11.39 -13.68
CA VAL A 73 -1.15 -12.75 -13.94
C VAL A 73 -2.30 -13.73 -13.86
N THR A 74 -2.39 -14.63 -14.83
CA THR A 74 -3.46 -15.62 -14.84
C THR A 74 -3.39 -16.50 -13.60
N LYS A 75 -4.37 -16.33 -12.70
CA LYS A 75 -4.46 -17.03 -11.41
C LYS A 75 -4.40 -18.55 -11.54
N LYS A 76 -4.88 -19.12 -12.66
CA LYS A 76 -4.82 -20.55 -12.95
C LYS A 76 -4.32 -20.84 -14.35
N ILE A 77 -3.29 -21.68 -14.47
CA ILE A 77 -2.87 -22.31 -15.73
C ILE A 77 -3.19 -23.79 -15.60
N ASN A 78 -4.04 -24.34 -16.48
CA ASN A 78 -4.48 -25.74 -16.44
C ASN A 78 -5.09 -26.20 -15.10
N GLY A 79 -5.72 -25.28 -14.35
CA GLY A 79 -6.37 -25.59 -13.06
C GLY A 79 -5.48 -25.46 -11.84
N GLU A 80 -4.16 -25.28 -12.01
CA GLU A 80 -3.20 -25.04 -10.93
C GLU A 80 -2.88 -23.55 -10.77
N THR A 81 -2.65 -23.11 -9.54
CA THR A 81 -2.24 -21.74 -9.27
C THR A 81 -0.88 -21.49 -9.92
N ALA A 82 -0.78 -20.44 -10.75
CA ALA A 82 0.49 -20.11 -11.39
C ALA A 82 1.53 -19.72 -10.33
N LEU A 83 2.77 -20.24 -10.46
CA LEU A 83 3.85 -19.90 -9.54
C LEU A 83 4.06 -18.38 -9.44
N ALA A 84 3.98 -17.68 -10.57
CA ALA A 84 4.09 -16.22 -10.62
C ALA A 84 3.02 -15.52 -9.78
N TYR A 85 1.75 -15.97 -9.84
CA TYR A 85 0.68 -15.44 -8.99
C TYR A 85 1.01 -15.60 -7.51
N SER A 86 1.43 -16.80 -7.08
CA SER A 86 1.76 -17.07 -5.68
C SER A 86 2.94 -16.24 -5.15
N VAL A 87 3.91 -15.93 -6.03
CA VAL A 87 5.05 -15.08 -5.66
C VAL A 87 4.60 -13.64 -5.48
N PHE A 88 3.75 -13.11 -6.36
CA PHE A 88 3.25 -11.74 -6.25
C PHE A 88 2.31 -11.56 -5.05
N ASP A 89 1.39 -12.49 -4.81
CA ASP A 89 0.52 -12.52 -3.62
C ASP A 89 1.34 -12.53 -2.31
N MET A 90 2.41 -13.33 -2.26
CA MET A 90 3.31 -13.35 -1.10
C MET A 90 4.09 -12.02 -0.95
N LEU A 91 4.54 -11.41 -2.05
CA LEU A 91 5.24 -10.13 -2.02
C LEU A 91 4.31 -9.00 -1.59
N ASP A 92 3.06 -8.95 -2.07
CA ASP A 92 2.06 -8.00 -1.59
C ASP A 92 1.93 -8.06 -0.06
N ALA A 93 1.65 -9.25 0.47
CA ALA A 93 1.47 -9.45 1.90
C ALA A 93 2.71 -9.02 2.73
N ILE A 94 3.92 -9.33 2.25
CA ILE A 94 5.18 -8.96 2.93
C ILE A 94 5.37 -7.43 2.93
N PHE A 95 5.17 -6.78 1.79
CA PHE A 95 5.36 -5.33 1.66
C PHE A 95 4.29 -4.56 2.45
N ALA A 96 3.04 -5.03 2.43
CA ALA A 96 1.97 -4.49 3.25
C ALA A 96 2.32 -4.60 4.75
N PHE A 97 2.75 -5.78 5.21
CA PHE A 97 3.12 -6.00 6.61
C PHE A 97 4.29 -5.13 7.05
N ILE A 98 5.39 -5.12 6.29
CA ILE A 98 6.58 -4.32 6.63
C ILE A 98 6.25 -2.83 6.60
N GLY A 99 5.48 -2.38 5.59
CA GLY A 99 5.04 -0.99 5.47
C GLY A 99 4.23 -0.55 6.68
N LEU A 100 3.20 -1.32 7.06
CA LEU A 100 2.37 -1.05 8.23
C LEU A 100 3.17 -1.06 9.54
N PHE A 101 4.13 -1.97 9.69
CA PHE A 101 4.99 -2.02 10.87
C PHE A 101 5.84 -0.74 11.01
N ILE A 102 6.45 -0.29 9.92
CA ILE A 102 7.25 0.95 9.90
C ILE A 102 6.35 2.16 10.20
N ILE A 103 5.15 2.22 9.62
CA ILE A 103 4.17 3.28 9.88
C ILE A 103 3.77 3.30 11.36
N GLY A 104 3.47 2.14 11.96
CA GLY A 104 3.14 2.02 13.38
C GLY A 104 4.28 2.50 14.28
N PHE A 105 5.53 2.12 13.95
CA PHE A 105 6.72 2.61 14.65
C PHE A 105 6.90 4.13 14.50
N ALA A 106 6.66 4.68 13.31
CA ALA A 106 6.70 6.12 13.06
C ALA A 106 5.70 6.87 13.94
N PHE A 107 4.45 6.39 14.03
CA PHE A 107 3.43 6.97 14.91
C PHE A 107 3.85 6.94 16.37
N TYR A 108 4.40 5.82 16.85
CA TYR A 108 4.93 5.73 18.21
C TYR A 108 6.00 6.80 18.49
N ARG A 109 6.94 7.00 17.54
CA ARG A 109 7.97 8.05 17.68
C ARG A 109 7.39 9.47 17.68
N ILE A 110 6.38 9.73 16.85
CA ILE A 110 5.69 11.03 16.81
C ILE A 110 4.96 11.28 18.13
N ALA A 111 4.23 10.29 18.64
CA ALA A 111 3.51 10.39 19.90
C ALA A 111 4.45 10.66 21.08
N LEU A 112 5.57 9.92 21.18
CA LEU A 112 6.59 10.16 22.19
C LEU A 112 7.19 11.57 22.10
N TYR A 113 7.42 12.07 20.89
CA TYR A 113 7.92 13.43 20.70
C TYR A 113 6.88 14.48 21.14
N GLY A 114 5.61 14.26 20.83
CA GLY A 114 4.51 15.10 21.29
C GLY A 114 4.39 15.15 22.82
N ILE A 115 4.51 13.99 23.49
CA ILE A 115 4.51 13.91 24.96
C ILE A 115 5.67 14.71 25.55
N LYS A 116 6.89 14.56 25.01
CA LYS A 116 8.07 15.31 25.50
C LYS A 116 7.87 16.82 25.42
N ILE A 117 7.38 17.31 24.27
CA ILE A 117 7.04 18.73 24.09
C ILE A 117 6.01 19.18 25.12
N TRP A 118 4.95 18.39 25.34
CA TRP A 118 3.90 18.70 26.31
C TRP A 118 4.41 18.76 27.75
N GLU A 119 5.31 17.84 28.11
CA GLU A 119 5.96 17.81 29.43
C GLU A 119 7.02 18.90 29.61
N GLY A 120 7.31 19.71 28.57
CA GLY A 120 8.35 20.73 28.61
C GLY A 120 9.78 20.16 28.68
N LYS A 121 9.98 18.92 28.20
CA LYS A 121 11.27 18.20 28.16
C LYS A 121 11.81 18.06 26.74
#